data_AF-K7W8X0-F1
#
_entry.id   AF-K7W8X0-F1
#
_cell.length_a   1.000
_cell.length_b   1.000
_cell.length_c   1.000
_cell.angle_alpha   90.00
_cell.angle_beta   90.00
_cell.angle_gamma   90.00
#
_symmetry.space_group_name_H-M   'P 1'
#
loop_
_entity.id
_entity.type
_entity.pdbx_description
1 polymer ?
#
loop_
_entity_poly.entity_id
_entity_poly.type
_entity_poly.pdbx_seq_one_letter_code
_entity_poly.pdbx_strand_id
1 'polypeptide(L)'
;IDCPGHKDYIKNMITGAAQMDAAILVVSAADGAQPQTREHILLAKHVGVPNLIVFLNKCDKAIPDLIPLVEHEIREILTKNGYNGSEIPIIQGSALKALDGDQSYLSKIADLVAELDKLPLPIRDIDK
;
A
#
# COMPACT_ATOMS: atom_id res chain seq x y z
N ILE A 1 5.41 -11.06 -0.22
CA ILE A 1 5.95 -11.23 1.15
C ILE A 1 5.03 -10.42 2.06
N ASP A 2 4.44 -11.04 3.08
CA ASP A 2 3.67 -10.29 4.07
C ASP A 2 4.61 -9.81 5.17
N CYS A 3 4.65 -8.50 5.41
CA CYS A 3 5.57 -7.86 6.34
C CYS A 3 4.75 -7.37 7.55
N PRO A 4 4.75 -8.09 8.68
CA PRO A 4 4.02 -7.67 9.86
C PRO A 4 4.65 -6.40 10.44
N GLY A 5 3.79 -5.45 10.85
CA GLY A 5 4.24 -4.13 11.30
C GLY A 5 4.80 -4.03 12.72
N HIS A 6 5.23 -5.15 13.29
CA HIS A 6 5.82 -5.18 14.63
C HIS A 6 7.34 -5.01 14.53
N LYS A 7 7.93 -4.25 15.47
CA LYS A 7 9.38 -3.94 15.55
C LYS A 7 10.30 -5.15 15.39
N ASP A 8 9.82 -6.35 15.73
CA ASP A 8 10.59 -7.58 15.68
C ASP A 8 10.77 -8.15 14.25
N TYR A 9 9.98 -7.68 13.27
CA TYR A 9 10.04 -8.14 11.88
C TYR A 9 10.80 -7.22 10.92
N ILE A 10 11.36 -6.12 11.45
CA ILE A 10 12.27 -5.24 10.71
C ILE A 10 13.44 -6.05 10.12
N LYS A 11 13.92 -7.10 10.80
CA LYS A 11 15.00 -7.96 10.29
C LYS A 11 14.61 -8.74 9.03
N ASN A 12 13.38 -9.24 8.95
CA ASN A 12 12.87 -9.94 7.76
C ASN A 12 12.52 -8.93 6.64
N MET A 13 12.11 -7.72 7.01
CA MET A 13 11.95 -6.61 6.07
C MET A 13 13.29 -6.19 5.48
N ILE A 14 14.38 -6.07 6.25
CA ILE A 14 15.69 -5.64 5.73
C ILE A 14 16.29 -6.66 4.75
N THR A 15 16.16 -7.97 5.01
CA THR A 15 16.67 -9.01 4.10
C THR A 15 15.75 -9.28 2.90
N GLY A 16 14.44 -9.06 3.03
CA GLY A 16 13.45 -9.27 1.94
C GLY A 16 13.13 -8.02 1.11
N ALA A 17 13.24 -6.82 1.67
CA ALA A 17 12.94 -5.56 0.99
C ALA A 17 14.06 -5.11 0.04
N ALA A 18 15.27 -5.63 0.20
CA ALA A 18 16.38 -5.36 -0.73
C ALA A 18 16.09 -5.79 -2.18
N GLN A 19 15.03 -6.58 -2.41
CA GLN A 19 14.55 -7.00 -3.73
C GLN A 19 13.04 -6.72 -3.92
N MET A 20 12.44 -5.76 -3.20
CA MET A 20 11.04 -5.41 -3.43
C MET A 20 10.90 -4.34 -4.52
N ASP A 21 10.47 -4.77 -5.70
CA ASP A 21 10.16 -3.89 -6.84
C ASP A 21 8.93 -3.00 -6.60
N ALA A 22 8.01 -3.48 -5.77
CA ALA A 22 6.78 -2.80 -5.40
C ALA A 22 6.32 -3.22 -3.99
N ALA A 23 5.61 -2.33 -3.29
CA ALA A 23 4.93 -2.66 -2.05
C ALA A 23 3.49 -2.13 -2.03
N ILE A 24 2.60 -2.89 -1.40
CA ILE A 24 1.20 -2.50 -1.16
C ILE A 24 1.09 -2.02 0.28
N LEU A 25 0.78 -0.73 0.47
CA LEU A 25 0.52 -0.16 1.78
C LEU A 25 -0.99 -0.27 2.07
N VAL A 26 -1.35 -1.13 3.02
CA VAL A 26 -2.74 -1.30 3.45
C VAL A 26 -3.03 -0.35 4.62
N VAL A 27 -4.03 0.53 4.46
CA VAL A 27 -4.48 1.48 5.50
C VAL A 27 -5.97 1.34 5.72
N SER A 28 -6.43 1.41 6.97
CA SER A 28 -7.85 1.37 7.29
C SER A 28 -8.49 2.73 7.05
N ALA A 29 -9.49 2.80 6.16
CA ALA A 29 -10.27 4.00 5.92
C ALA A 29 -11.10 4.44 7.14
N ALA A 30 -11.38 3.51 8.07
CA ALA A 30 -12.10 3.81 9.30
C ALA A 30 -11.18 4.35 10.42
N ASP A 31 -9.93 3.87 10.47
CA ASP A 31 -8.99 4.17 11.57
C ASP A 31 -7.94 5.24 11.19
N GLY A 32 -7.81 5.57 9.90
CA GLY A 32 -6.86 6.55 9.40
C GLY A 32 -5.40 6.09 9.43
N ALA A 33 -4.48 7.03 9.21
CA ALA A 33 -3.04 6.75 9.24
C ALA A 33 -2.53 6.63 10.69
N GLN A 34 -2.11 5.43 11.08
CA GLN A 34 -1.59 5.14 12.41
C GLN A 34 -0.07 5.40 12.48
N PRO A 35 0.54 5.52 13.68
CA PRO A 35 1.99 5.67 13.83
C PRO A 35 2.80 4.59 13.08
N GLN A 36 2.27 3.36 13.04
CA GLN A 36 2.85 2.24 12.29
C GLN A 36 2.87 2.49 10.78
N THR A 37 1.84 3.13 10.21
CA THR A 37 1.79 3.50 8.78
C THR A 37 2.95 4.42 8.42
N ARG A 38 3.29 5.38 9.31
CA ARG A 38 4.42 6.29 9.11
C ARG A 38 5.75 5.56 9.18
N GLU A 39 5.91 4.64 10.13
CA GLU A 39 7.11 3.81 10.27
C GLU A 39 7.32 2.91 9.03
N HIS A 40 6.26 2.31 8.49
CA HIS A 40 6.35 1.51 7.26
C HIS A 40 6.74 2.32 6.03
N ILE A 41 6.18 3.51 5.85
CA ILE A 41 6.54 4.38 4.72
C ILE A 41 8.02 4.78 4.84
N LEU A 42 8.47 5.13 6.04
CA LEU A 42 9.85 5.46 6.31
C LEU A 42 10.78 4.27 5.99
N LEU A 43 10.43 3.07 6.44
CA LEU A 43 11.20 1.85 6.18
C LEU A 43 11.23 1.51 4.69
N ALA A 44 10.09 1.55 4.00
CA ALA A 44 10.01 1.32 2.55
C ALA A 44 10.94 2.26 1.78
N LYS A 45 11.02 3.53 2.21
CA LYS A 45 11.95 4.51 1.62
C LYS A 45 13.41 4.16 1.89
N HIS A 46 13.75 3.77 3.12
CA HIS A 46 15.12 3.42 3.51
C HIS A 46 15.63 2.17 2.81
N VAL A 47 14.75 1.19 2.58
CA VAL A 47 15.14 -0.02 1.82
C VAL A 47 15.05 0.19 0.30
N GLY A 48 14.59 1.36 -0.14
CA GLY A 48 14.64 1.74 -1.56
C GLY A 48 13.53 1.15 -2.41
N VAL A 49 12.36 0.86 -1.84
CA VAL A 49 11.20 0.39 -2.59
C VAL A 49 10.77 1.48 -3.59
N PRO A 50 10.87 1.25 -4.92
CA PRO A 50 10.68 2.29 -5.91
C PRO A 50 9.20 2.58 -6.17
N ASN A 51 8.35 1.56 -6.16
CA ASN A 51 6.92 1.68 -6.45
C ASN A 51 6.07 1.36 -5.22
N LEU A 52 5.11 2.22 -4.92
CA LEU A 52 4.16 2.01 -3.83
C LEU A 52 2.74 2.12 -4.37
N ILE A 53 1.86 1.24 -3.91
CA ILE A 53 0.42 1.31 -4.16
C ILE A 53 -0.28 1.31 -2.80
N VAL A 54 -1.30 2.16 -2.61
CA VAL A 54 -2.04 2.21 -1.35
C VAL A 54 -3.39 1.53 -1.54
N PHE A 55 -3.74 0.64 -0.61
CA PHE A 55 -5.07 0.06 -0.51
C PHE A 55 -5.76 0.59 0.76
N LEU A 56 -6.76 1.45 0.56
CA LEU A 56 -7.66 1.93 1.60
C LEU A 56 -8.71 0.84 1.87
N ASN A 57 -8.49 0.08 2.93
CA ASN A 57 -9.31 -1.04 3.35
C ASN A 57 -10.43 -0.62 4.31
N LYS A 58 -11.42 -1.49 4.52
CA LYS A 58 -12.60 -1.28 5.37
C LYS A 58 -13.49 -0.09 4.94
N CYS A 59 -13.52 0.25 3.65
CA CYS A 59 -14.42 1.29 3.14
C CYS A 59 -15.91 0.95 3.34
N ASP A 60 -16.25 -0.32 3.60
CA ASP A 60 -17.60 -0.75 3.98
C ASP A 60 -18.03 -0.29 5.39
N LYS A 61 -17.08 0.02 6.26
CA LYS A 61 -17.32 0.48 7.65
C LYS A 61 -16.98 1.95 7.86
N ALA A 62 -16.30 2.57 6.91
CA ALA A 62 -15.91 3.97 7.00
C ALA A 62 -17.10 4.90 6.68
N ILE A 63 -17.12 6.07 7.32
CA ILE A 63 -18.06 7.14 6.96
C ILE A 63 -17.61 7.72 5.60
N PRO A 64 -18.50 7.88 4.61
CA PRO A 64 -18.12 8.34 3.26
C PRO A 64 -17.29 9.63 3.24
N ASP A 65 -17.62 10.59 4.10
CA ASP A 65 -16.91 11.88 4.19
C ASP A 65 -15.51 11.76 4.82
N LEU A 66 -15.24 10.69 5.57
CA LEU A 66 -13.94 10.45 6.19
C LEU A 66 -12.91 9.90 5.19
N ILE A 67 -13.36 9.12 4.20
CA ILE A 67 -12.50 8.49 3.19
C ILE A 67 -11.59 9.50 2.45
N PRO A 68 -12.12 10.59 1.86
CA PRO A 68 -11.27 11.56 1.16
C PRO A 68 -10.30 12.30 2.10
N LEU A 69 -10.67 12.48 3.37
CA LEU A 69 -9.78 13.08 4.37
C LEU A 69 -8.59 12.17 4.69
N VAL A 70 -8.85 10.87 4.89
CA VAL A 70 -7.81 9.86 5.13
C VAL A 70 -6.92 9.72 3.89
N GLU A 71 -7.50 9.74 2.69
CA GLU A 71 -6.74 9.72 1.45
C GLU A 71 -5.76 10.91 1.38
N HIS A 72 -6.24 12.12 1.68
CA HIS A 72 -5.41 13.32 1.69
C HIS A 72 -4.27 13.22 2.72
N GLU A 73 -4.58 12.75 3.94
CA GLU A 73 -3.57 12.54 4.98
C GLU A 73 -2.47 11.57 4.52
N ILE A 74 -2.84 10.45 3.88
CA ILE A 74 -1.86 9.47 3.37
C ILE A 74 -0.97 10.10 2.30
N ARG A 75 -1.55 10.86 1.36
CA ARG A 75 -0.76 11.56 0.31
C ARG A 75 0.23 12.55 0.91
N GLU A 76 -0.16 13.30 1.94
CA GLU A 76 0.76 14.17 2.65
C GLU A 76 1.90 13.40 3.33
N ILE A 77 1.58 12.30 4.02
CA ILE A 77 2.60 11.48 4.70
C ILE A 77 3.58 10.91 3.68
N LEU A 78 3.09 10.39 2.55
CA LEU A 78 3.94 9.90 1.47
C LEU A 78 4.87 10.99 0.93
N THR A 79 4.32 12.18 0.68
CA THR A 79 5.07 13.34 0.18
C THR A 79 6.15 13.79 1.16
N LYS A 80 5.82 13.87 2.46
CA LYS A 80 6.76 14.22 3.54
C LYS A 80 7.93 13.22 3.66
N ASN A 81 7.71 11.96 3.29
CA ASN A 81 8.73 10.91 3.33
C ASN A 81 9.46 10.69 1.97
N GLY A 82 9.28 11.59 1.01
CA GLY A 82 10.01 11.57 -0.26
C GLY A 82 9.46 10.62 -1.32
N TYR A 83 8.17 10.24 -1.22
CA TYR A 83 7.42 9.61 -2.30
C TYR A 83 6.60 10.66 -3.06
N ASN A 84 6.26 10.40 -4.32
CA ASN A 84 5.34 11.25 -5.06
C ASN A 84 3.88 10.90 -4.70
N GLY A 85 3.39 11.45 -3.59
CA GLY A 85 2.06 11.14 -3.05
C GLY A 85 0.90 11.43 -4.02
N SER A 86 1.10 12.28 -5.02
CA SER A 86 0.09 12.60 -6.04
C SER A 86 -0.01 11.54 -7.14
N GLU A 87 1.11 10.88 -7.48
CA GLU A 87 1.18 9.87 -8.53
C GLU A 87 0.91 8.45 -8.02
N ILE A 88 1.05 8.24 -6.70
CA ILE A 88 0.77 6.93 -6.10
C ILE A 88 -0.72 6.59 -6.24
N PRO A 89 -1.07 5.44 -6.83
CA PRO A 89 -2.45 5.00 -6.92
C PRO A 89 -2.97 4.61 -5.53
N ILE A 90 -4.16 5.13 -5.21
CA ILE A 90 -4.88 4.83 -3.97
C ILE A 90 -6.20 4.18 -4.33
N ILE A 91 -6.41 2.95 -3.88
CA ILE A 91 -7.58 2.14 -4.22
C ILE A 91 -8.42 1.96 -2.98
N GLN A 92 -9.68 2.37 -3.07
CA GLN A 92 -10.66 2.30 -2.00
C GLN A 92 -11.44 0.98 -2.13
N GLY A 93 -11.43 0.17 -1.08
CA GLY A 93 -12.06 -1.14 -1.11
C GLY A 93 -12.30 -1.76 0.26
N SER A 94 -12.80 -3.00 0.23
CA SER A 94 -12.98 -3.82 1.42
C SER A 94 -12.55 -5.24 1.10
N ALA A 95 -11.43 -5.64 1.69
CA ALA A 95 -10.89 -6.99 1.52
C ALA A 95 -11.84 -8.06 2.08
N LEU A 96 -12.56 -7.74 3.17
CA LEU A 96 -13.52 -8.66 3.78
C LEU A 96 -14.72 -8.91 2.86
N LYS A 97 -15.32 -7.83 2.32
CA LYS A 97 -16.45 -7.97 1.39
C LYS A 97 -16.05 -8.62 0.07
N ALA A 98 -14.84 -8.35 -0.41
CA ALA A 98 -14.30 -9.05 -1.57
C ALA A 98 -14.15 -10.56 -1.31
N LEU A 99 -13.69 -10.94 -0.11
CA LEU A 99 -13.59 -12.34 0.30
C LEU A 99 -14.97 -13.02 0.44
N ASP A 100 -15.96 -12.29 0.92
CA ASP A 100 -17.36 -12.75 1.02
C ASP A 100 -18.06 -12.87 -0.35
N GLY A 101 -17.41 -12.46 -1.45
CA GLY A 101 -17.91 -12.60 -2.81
C GLY A 101 -18.70 -11.40 -3.35
N ASP A 102 -18.64 -10.24 -2.69
CA ASP A 102 -19.27 -9.02 -3.20
C ASP A 102 -18.54 -8.53 -4.47
N GLN A 103 -19.26 -8.56 -5.59
CA GLN A 103 -18.75 -8.17 -6.91
C GLN A 103 -18.24 -6.73 -6.95
N SER A 104 -18.81 -5.84 -6.14
CA SER A 104 -18.43 -4.42 -6.10
C SER A 104 -17.04 -4.22 -5.48
N TYR A 105 -16.64 -5.10 -4.56
CA TYR A 105 -15.33 -5.06 -3.91
C TYR A 105 -14.33 -6.00 -4.57
N LEU A 106 -14.79 -7.08 -5.20
CA LEU A 106 -13.95 -7.92 -6.07
C LEU A 106 -13.36 -7.12 -7.23
N SER A 107 -14.14 -6.23 -7.85
CA SER A 107 -13.63 -5.33 -8.88
C SER A 107 -12.53 -4.40 -8.35
N LYS A 108 -12.61 -3.95 -7.09
CA LYS A 108 -11.55 -3.15 -6.45
C LYS A 108 -10.25 -3.91 -6.23
N ILE A 109 -10.33 -5.22 -5.99
CA ILE A 109 -9.14 -6.07 -5.95
C ILE A 109 -8.57 -6.25 -7.36
N ALA A 110 -9.43 -6.40 -8.38
CA ALA A 110 -8.98 -6.44 -9.77
C ALA A 110 -8.31 -5.13 -10.20
N ASP A 111 -8.84 -3.97 -9.79
CA ASP A 111 -8.21 -2.66 -10.01
C ASP A 111 -6.81 -2.61 -9.35
N LEU A 112 -6.66 -3.16 -8.15
CA LEU A 112 -5.37 -3.25 -7.45
C LEU A 112 -4.35 -4.09 -8.20
N VAL A 113 -4.78 -5.23 -8.73
CA VAL A 113 -3.91 -6.08 -9.57
C VAL A 113 -3.57 -5.37 -10.87
N ALA A 114 -4.53 -4.68 -11.49
CA ALA A 114 -4.30 -3.94 -12.73
C ALA A 114 -3.29 -2.78 -12.55
N GLU A 115 -3.27 -2.11 -11.39
CA GLU A 115 -2.23 -1.10 -11.09
C GLU A 115 -0.86 -1.74 -10.87
N LEU A 116 -0.79 -2.93 -10.26
CA LEU A 116 0.47 -3.68 -10.15
C LEU A 116 1.01 -4.08 -11.52
N ASP A 117 0.15 -4.49 -12.45
CA ASP A 117 0.53 -4.88 -13.81
C ASP A 117 1.10 -3.72 -14.65
N LYS A 118 0.83 -2.46 -14.27
CA LYS A 118 1.42 -1.28 -14.93
C LYS A 118 2.86 -1.00 -14.48
N LEU A 119 3.31 -1.62 -13.39
CA LEU A 119 4.66 -1.39 -12.88
C LEU A 119 5.70 -2.01 -13.83
N PRO A 120 6.87 -1.37 -13.97
CA PRO A 120 7.91 -1.89 -14.84
C PRO A 120 8.36 -3.28 -14.36
N LEU A 121 8.49 -4.21 -15.30
CA LEU A 121 9.00 -5.54 -14.99
C LEU A 121 10.44 -5.43 -14.48
N PRO A 122 10.80 -6.21 -13.43
CA PRO A 122 12.17 -6.22 -12.94
C PRO A 122 13.12 -6.77 -14.00
N ILE A 123 14.32 -6.20 -14.06
CA ILE A 123 15.38 -6.68 -14.94
C ILE A 123 15.83 -8.05 -14.41
N ARG A 124 15.75 -9.08 -15.27
CA ARG A 124 16.17 -10.44 -14.90
C ARG A 124 17.68 -10.57 -15.11
N ASP A 125 18.39 -11.21 -14.18
CA ASP A 125 19.85 -11.42 -14.27
C ASP A 125 20.32 -12.33 -15.43
N ILE A 126 19.39 -12.88 -16.23
CA ILE A 126 19.69 -13.72 -17.39
C ILE A 126 20.13 -12.91 -18.63
N ASP A 127 19.94 -11.58 -18.61
CA ASP A 127 20.32 -10.66 -19.69
C ASP A 127 21.68 -9.97 -19.44
N LYS A 128 22.56 -10.57 -18.61
CA LYS A 128 23.95 -10.15 -18.37
C LYS A 128 24.97 -11.18 -18.86
#